data_AF-A0A538J8J8-F1
#
_entry.id   AF-A0A538J8J8-F1
#
_cell.length_a   1.000
_cell.length_b   1.000
_cell.length_c   1.000
_cell.angle_alpha   90.00
_cell.angle_beta   90.00
_cell.angle_gamma   90.00
#
_symmetry.space_group_name_H-M   'P 1'
#
loop_
_entity.id
_entity.type
_entity.pdbx_description
1 polymer ?
#
loop_
_entity_poly.entity_id
_entity_poly.type
_entity_poly.pdbx_seq_one_letter_code
_entity_poly.pdbx_strand_id
1 'polypeptide(L)'
;MLRRAARPLCLSLILATGPFPPSAAARAGAPIAPHQHFVGLVNGLHVDAEVYVACGGPGGGDRTTHPLQNQTLAVTRTRSDGGFTGDAASRVVARFLDDTSVGVVLTTYGATAPVPTTITVPGEGKGVVRFAPRPSSSTSTPDFVAVTYVNLGA
;
A
#
# COMPACT_ATOMS: atom_id res chain seq x y z
N MET A 1 -79.18 5.38 15.42
CA MET A 1 -78.45 4.39 14.59
C MET A 1 -76.98 4.80 14.50
N LEU A 2 -76.12 3.81 14.70
CA LEU A 2 -74.69 3.78 15.05
C LEU A 2 -73.76 4.92 14.52
N ARG A 3 -73.07 5.60 15.46
CA ARG A 3 -71.94 6.51 15.19
C ARG A 3 -70.66 5.68 14.95
N ARG A 4 -69.99 5.88 13.80
CA ARG A 4 -68.70 5.28 13.45
C ARG A 4 -67.58 5.90 14.29
N ALA A 5 -66.90 5.09 15.09
CA ALA A 5 -65.68 5.47 15.82
C ALA A 5 -64.44 5.00 15.03
N ALA A 6 -63.65 5.94 14.53
CA ALA A 6 -62.36 5.68 13.90
C ALA A 6 -61.30 5.44 14.99
N ARG A 7 -60.59 4.32 14.91
CA ARG A 7 -59.44 4.00 15.78
C ARG A 7 -58.16 4.46 15.09
N PRO A 8 -57.31 5.29 15.73
CA PRO A 8 -56.03 5.67 15.15
C PRO A 8 -55.04 4.51 15.28
N LEU A 9 -54.37 4.20 14.18
CA LEU A 9 -53.31 3.20 14.08
C LEU A 9 -52.02 3.81 14.68
N CYS A 10 -51.63 3.40 15.89
CA CYS A 10 -50.31 3.72 16.43
C CYS A 10 -49.23 2.95 15.66
N LEU A 11 -48.49 3.64 14.79
CA LEU A 11 -47.32 3.11 14.10
C LEU A 11 -46.08 3.38 14.97
N SER A 12 -45.70 2.40 15.80
CA SER A 12 -44.50 2.49 16.64
C SER A 12 -43.26 2.18 15.80
N LEU A 13 -42.46 3.22 15.49
CA LEU A 13 -41.15 3.10 14.85
C LEU A 13 -40.12 2.61 15.87
N ILE A 14 -39.76 1.32 15.81
CA ILE A 14 -38.69 0.74 16.61
C ILE A 14 -37.35 1.12 15.96
N LEU A 15 -36.63 2.09 16.54
CA LEU A 15 -35.22 2.32 16.19
C LEU A 15 -34.40 1.15 16.75
N ALA A 16 -34.01 0.21 15.88
CA ALA A 16 -33.05 -0.82 16.21
C ALA A 16 -31.65 -0.18 16.33
N THR A 17 -31.22 0.13 17.56
CA THR A 17 -29.83 0.47 17.88
C THR A 17 -28.99 -0.80 17.85
N GLY A 18 -28.56 -1.21 16.65
CA GLY A 18 -27.59 -2.30 16.50
C GLY A 18 -26.21 -1.85 16.96
N PRO A 19 -25.42 -2.72 17.63
CA PRO A 19 -24.04 -2.41 17.96
C PRO A 19 -23.23 -2.29 16.67
N PHE A 20 -22.77 -1.07 16.34
CA PHE A 20 -21.73 -0.88 15.33
C PHE A 20 -20.48 -1.62 15.81
N PRO A 21 -19.90 -2.55 15.03
CA PRO A 21 -18.60 -3.09 15.37
C PRO A 21 -17.59 -1.93 15.36
N PRO A 22 -16.69 -1.83 16.35
CA PRO A 22 -15.62 -0.84 16.29
C PRO A 22 -14.81 -1.09 15.02
N SER A 23 -14.67 -0.07 14.16
CA SER A 23 -13.67 -0.07 13.09
C SER A 23 -12.33 -0.44 13.73
N ALA A 24 -11.79 -1.60 13.36
CA ALA A 24 -10.49 -2.04 13.80
C ALA A 24 -9.47 -0.97 13.36
N ALA A 25 -9.04 -0.13 14.29
CA ALA A 25 -7.86 0.69 14.10
C ALA A 25 -6.74 -0.28 13.71
N ALA A 26 -6.20 -0.14 12.50
CA ALA A 26 -5.05 -0.90 12.05
C ALA A 26 -3.98 -0.76 13.14
N ARG A 27 -3.70 -1.84 13.88
CA ARG A 27 -2.64 -1.81 14.89
C ARG A 27 -1.36 -1.47 14.13
N ALA A 28 -0.80 -0.31 14.41
CA ALA A 28 0.56 0.02 13.98
C ALA A 28 1.46 -1.15 14.39
N GLY A 29 2.15 -1.77 13.42
CA GLY A 29 2.96 -2.94 13.68
C GLY A 29 4.18 -2.61 14.53
N ALA A 30 5.02 -3.61 14.77
CA ALA A 30 6.26 -3.39 15.49
C ALA A 30 7.19 -2.43 14.70
N PRO A 31 8.01 -1.62 15.40
CA PRO A 31 9.07 -0.86 14.76
C PRO A 31 10.06 -1.76 14.01
N ILE A 32 10.65 -1.23 12.94
CA ILE A 32 11.76 -1.87 12.23
C ILE A 32 13.02 -1.75 13.07
N ALA A 33 13.73 -2.86 13.24
CA ALA A 33 14.93 -2.96 14.05
C ALA A 33 15.93 -3.95 13.42
N PRO A 34 17.17 -4.03 13.95
CA PRO A 34 18.16 -4.99 13.51
C PRO A 34 17.72 -6.45 13.61
N HIS A 35 18.32 -7.31 12.78
CA HIS A 35 18.16 -8.76 12.74
C HIS A 35 16.73 -9.26 12.46
N GLN A 36 16.06 -8.63 11.50
CA GLN A 36 14.69 -8.94 11.11
C GLN A 36 14.61 -9.23 9.62
N HIS A 37 13.90 -10.31 9.26
CA HIS A 37 13.51 -10.55 7.89
C HIS A 37 12.23 -9.79 7.54
N PHE A 38 12.14 -9.33 6.30
CA PHE A 38 11.01 -8.57 5.82
C PHE A 38 10.81 -8.74 4.31
N VAL A 39 9.59 -8.43 3.87
CA VAL A 39 9.29 -8.22 2.45
C VAL A 39 8.64 -6.86 2.25
N GLY A 40 8.94 -6.24 1.11
CA GLY A 40 8.27 -5.05 0.62
C GLY A 40 6.90 -5.39 0.05
N LEU A 41 5.98 -4.44 0.17
CA LEU A 41 4.64 -4.50 -0.37
C LEU A 41 4.38 -3.26 -1.21
N VAL A 42 3.85 -3.47 -2.41
CA VAL A 42 3.31 -2.43 -3.28
C VAL A 42 1.82 -2.73 -3.43
N ASN A 43 0.97 -1.79 -3.05
CA ASN A 43 -0.49 -1.97 -2.99
C ASN A 43 -0.91 -3.24 -2.21
N GLY A 44 -0.19 -3.53 -1.13
CA GLY A 44 -0.45 -4.69 -0.26
C GLY A 44 0.09 -6.03 -0.78
N LEU A 45 0.73 -6.05 -1.95
CA LEU A 45 1.23 -7.26 -2.60
C LEU A 45 2.76 -7.26 -2.70
N HIS A 46 3.36 -8.43 -2.51
CA HIS A 46 4.79 -8.67 -2.75
C HIS A 46 5.04 -9.33 -4.11
N VAL A 47 4.08 -10.16 -4.56
CA VAL A 47 4.09 -10.88 -5.85
C VAL A 47 2.92 -10.39 -6.67
N ASP A 48 3.10 -10.31 -7.99
CA ASP A 48 2.10 -9.80 -8.93
C ASP A 48 1.58 -8.40 -8.54
N ALA A 49 2.47 -7.59 -7.99
CA ALA A 49 2.13 -6.22 -7.60
C ALA A 49 1.92 -5.35 -8.84
N GLU A 50 0.89 -4.50 -8.78
CA GLU A 50 0.54 -3.57 -9.84
C GLU A 50 0.71 -2.13 -9.38
N VAL A 51 1.16 -1.28 -10.30
CA VAL A 51 1.21 0.16 -10.13
C VAL A 51 0.39 0.79 -11.25
N TYR A 52 -0.70 1.43 -10.88
CA TYR A 52 -1.60 2.08 -11.82
C TYR A 52 -1.04 3.43 -12.26
N VAL A 53 -1.12 3.66 -13.55
CA VAL A 53 -0.65 4.86 -14.23
C VAL A 53 -1.68 5.32 -15.24
N ALA A 54 -1.59 6.59 -15.66
CA ALA A 54 -2.36 7.10 -16.79
C ALA A 54 -1.40 7.63 -17.86
N CYS A 55 -1.29 6.92 -18.97
CA CYS A 55 -0.51 7.35 -20.13
C CYS A 55 -1.45 7.54 -21.31
N GLY A 56 -1.63 8.79 -21.77
CA GLY A 56 -2.56 9.10 -22.85
C GLY A 56 -2.01 8.79 -24.25
N GLY A 57 -2.92 8.51 -25.19
CA GLY A 57 -2.64 8.33 -26.63
C GLY A 57 -2.37 6.87 -27.05
N PRO A 58 -2.39 6.55 -28.36
CA PRO A 58 -2.22 5.18 -28.86
C PRO A 58 -0.91 4.55 -28.35
N GLY A 59 -0.99 3.34 -27.82
CA GLY A 59 0.03 2.68 -26.98
C GLY A 59 1.39 2.45 -27.62
N GLY A 60 2.41 2.38 -26.78
CA GLY A 60 3.82 2.20 -27.15
C GLY A 60 4.69 2.24 -25.89
N GLY A 61 5.44 1.17 -25.65
CA GLY A 61 6.12 0.87 -24.38
C GLY A 61 7.26 1.81 -23.95
N ASP A 62 7.59 2.83 -24.75
CA ASP A 62 8.67 3.78 -24.44
C ASP A 62 8.16 5.07 -23.77
N ARG A 63 6.85 5.23 -23.58
CA ARG A 63 6.32 6.41 -22.88
C ARG A 63 6.52 6.31 -21.38
N THR A 64 6.76 7.44 -20.76
CA THR A 64 6.77 7.57 -19.31
C THR A 64 5.60 8.41 -18.81
N THR A 65 5.29 8.25 -17.54
CA THR A 65 4.21 8.94 -16.84
C THR A 65 4.49 8.93 -15.33
N HIS A 66 3.52 9.37 -14.54
CA HIS A 66 3.56 9.36 -13.09
C HIS A 66 2.59 8.32 -12.51
N PRO A 67 2.93 7.68 -11.37
CA PRO A 67 1.99 6.87 -10.64
C PRO A 67 0.73 7.67 -10.26
N LEU A 68 -0.44 7.03 -10.37
CA LEU A 68 -1.68 7.60 -9.85
C LEU A 68 -1.64 7.68 -8.33
N GLN A 69 -2.43 8.61 -7.78
CA GLN A 69 -2.61 8.78 -6.34
C GLN A 69 -3.26 7.54 -5.68
N ASN A 70 -3.28 7.50 -4.35
CA ASN A 70 -3.92 6.47 -3.51
C ASN A 70 -3.34 5.06 -3.65
N GLN A 71 -2.09 4.96 -4.10
CA GLN A 71 -1.32 3.73 -4.10
C GLN A 71 -0.34 3.74 -2.93
N THR A 72 0.03 2.57 -2.43
CA THR A 72 0.77 2.46 -1.16
C THR A 72 2.00 1.58 -1.26
N LEU A 73 3.00 1.92 -0.47
CA LEU A 73 4.17 1.12 -0.14
C LEU A 73 4.08 0.75 1.34
N ALA A 74 4.48 -0.48 1.67
CA ALA A 74 4.63 -0.92 3.05
C ALA A 74 5.74 -1.96 3.15
N VAL A 75 6.09 -2.33 4.37
CA VAL A 75 6.92 -3.49 4.67
C VAL A 75 6.21 -4.36 5.68
N THR A 76 6.32 -5.67 5.54
CA THR A 76 5.85 -6.64 6.53
C THR A 76 6.99 -7.51 7.00
N ARG A 77 6.89 -7.96 8.24
CA ARG A 77 7.91 -8.81 8.86
C ARG A 77 7.66 -10.27 8.46
N THR A 78 8.73 -10.97 8.10
CA THR A 78 8.72 -12.40 7.78
C THR A 78 9.62 -13.15 8.77
N ARG A 79 9.58 -14.48 8.72
CA ARG A 79 10.44 -15.31 9.57
C ARG A 79 11.86 -15.44 9.01
N SER A 80 11.99 -15.63 7.69
CA SER A 80 13.28 -15.96 7.05
C SER A 80 13.43 -15.46 5.60
N ASP A 81 12.36 -15.00 4.96
CA ASP A 81 12.35 -14.72 3.53
C ASP A 81 12.41 -13.21 3.22
N GLY A 82 12.83 -12.89 1.99
CA GLY A 82 12.95 -11.52 1.50
C GLY A 82 14.24 -10.84 1.94
N GLY A 83 14.14 -9.56 2.26
CA GLY A 83 15.24 -8.75 2.77
C GLY A 83 15.56 -9.04 4.23
N PHE A 84 16.73 -8.58 4.67
CA PHE A 84 17.20 -8.70 6.04
C PHE A 84 17.76 -7.38 6.54
N THR A 85 17.31 -6.91 7.70
CA THR A 85 17.67 -5.59 8.23
C THR A 85 19.15 -5.47 8.62
N GLY A 86 19.83 -6.59 8.85
CA GLY A 86 21.23 -6.60 9.29
C GLY A 86 21.39 -6.03 10.70
N ASP A 87 22.61 -5.65 11.05
CA ASP A 87 22.98 -5.34 12.44
C ASP A 87 22.65 -3.90 12.88
N ALA A 88 22.32 -3.02 11.93
CA ALA A 88 22.23 -1.58 12.19
C ALA A 88 20.92 -0.92 11.76
N ALA A 89 20.11 -1.55 10.89
CA ALA A 89 18.99 -0.84 10.31
C ALA A 89 17.85 -0.60 11.31
N SER A 90 17.28 0.59 11.25
CA SER A 90 16.12 1.04 12.03
C SER A 90 14.95 1.49 11.15
N ARG A 91 15.13 1.41 9.83
CA ARG A 91 14.12 1.74 8.83
C ARG A 91 14.42 1.04 7.51
N VAL A 92 13.43 0.99 6.63
CA VAL A 92 13.59 0.56 5.24
C VAL A 92 13.27 1.74 4.34
N VAL A 93 14.05 1.94 3.29
CA VAL A 93 13.79 2.96 2.27
C VAL A 93 13.38 2.25 0.99
N ALA A 94 12.16 2.50 0.55
CA ALA A 94 11.62 2.01 -0.72
C ALA A 94 11.93 3.01 -1.85
N ARG A 95 12.41 2.52 -2.98
CA ARG A 95 12.69 3.30 -4.20
C ARG A 95 12.29 2.53 -5.43
N PHE A 96 11.65 3.21 -6.37
CA PHE A 96 11.47 2.71 -7.72
C PHE A 96 12.83 2.74 -8.44
N LEU A 97 13.18 1.68 -9.17
CA LEU A 97 14.45 1.63 -9.89
C LEU A 97 14.42 2.37 -11.22
N ASP A 98 13.22 2.55 -11.79
CA ASP A 98 12.99 3.40 -12.98
C ASP A 98 13.29 4.88 -12.68
N ASP A 99 13.01 5.32 -11.44
CA ASP A 99 13.36 6.65 -10.94
C ASP A 99 13.66 6.62 -9.44
N THR A 100 14.94 6.76 -9.12
CA THR A 100 15.46 6.67 -7.75
C THR A 100 15.52 8.01 -7.00
N SER A 101 15.01 9.09 -7.60
CA SER A 101 15.07 10.45 -7.05
C SER A 101 14.33 10.61 -5.73
N VAL A 102 13.25 9.85 -5.53
CA VAL A 102 12.44 9.86 -4.30
C VAL A 102 12.55 8.54 -3.56
N GLY A 103 12.96 8.60 -2.28
CA GLY A 103 12.94 7.45 -1.38
C GLY A 103 11.85 7.59 -0.33
N VAL A 104 11.01 6.56 -0.21
CA VAL A 104 9.95 6.50 0.81
C VAL A 104 10.48 5.80 2.05
N VAL A 105 10.47 6.50 3.19
CA VAL A 105 10.99 5.99 4.46
C VAL A 105 9.88 5.27 5.23
N LEU A 106 10.12 4.01 5.56
CA LEU A 106 9.24 3.16 6.34
C LEU A 106 9.96 2.79 7.64
N THR A 107 9.33 3.06 8.79
CA THR A 107 9.91 2.84 10.13
C THR A 107 9.16 1.79 10.94
N THR A 108 7.98 1.36 10.48
CA THR A 108 7.08 0.50 11.22
C THR A 108 6.46 -0.52 10.27
N TYR A 109 6.42 -1.79 10.68
CA TYR A 109 5.80 -2.84 9.88
C TYR A 109 4.28 -2.63 9.77
N GLY A 110 3.73 -2.92 8.59
CA GLY A 110 2.30 -2.78 8.30
C GLY A 110 1.81 -1.33 8.16
N ALA A 111 2.64 -0.32 8.47
CA ALA A 111 2.31 1.07 8.18
C ALA A 111 2.47 1.33 6.67
N THR A 112 1.46 1.96 6.09
CA THR A 112 1.48 2.34 4.67
C THR A 112 2.00 3.75 4.49
N ALA A 113 2.74 3.96 3.41
CA ALA A 113 3.15 5.26 2.91
C ALA A 113 2.73 5.38 1.43
N PRO A 114 2.45 6.59 0.93
CA PRO A 114 2.03 6.75 -0.46
C PRO A 114 3.16 6.40 -1.44
N VAL A 115 2.80 5.80 -2.58
CA VAL A 115 3.67 5.78 -3.76
C VAL A 115 3.90 7.23 -4.21
N PRO A 116 5.14 7.68 -4.47
CA PRO A 116 5.38 9.03 -4.94
C PRO A 116 4.72 9.26 -6.31
N THR A 117 4.02 10.38 -6.47
CA THR A 117 3.40 10.75 -7.76
C THR A 117 4.25 11.73 -8.56
N THR A 118 5.46 12.04 -8.09
CA THR A 118 6.41 12.95 -8.75
C THR A 118 7.52 12.21 -9.48
N ILE A 119 7.63 10.89 -9.28
CA ILE A 119 8.61 10.04 -9.97
C ILE A 119 8.13 9.71 -11.37
N THR A 120 9.07 9.49 -12.26
CA THR A 120 8.81 9.12 -13.66
C THR A 120 8.94 7.59 -13.81
N VAL A 121 7.89 6.95 -14.29
CA VAL A 121 7.85 5.48 -14.52
C VAL A 121 7.35 5.19 -15.93
N PRO A 122 7.58 3.98 -16.48
CA PRO A 122 6.94 3.54 -17.71
C PRO A 122 5.41 3.69 -17.69
N GLY A 123 4.84 4.02 -18.84
CA GLY A 123 3.38 4.10 -19.04
C GLY A 123 2.67 2.75 -19.06
N GLU A 124 3.42 1.68 -19.30
CA GLU A 124 2.98 0.29 -19.24
C GLU A 124 4.22 -0.62 -19.09
N GLY A 125 4.02 -1.90 -18.76
CA GLY A 125 5.10 -2.88 -18.73
C GLY A 125 5.56 -3.25 -17.32
N LYS A 126 6.86 -3.45 -17.12
CA LYS A 126 7.43 -3.99 -15.86
C LYS A 126 8.39 -2.99 -15.22
N GLY A 127 8.46 -3.02 -13.91
CA GLY A 127 9.40 -2.24 -13.11
C GLY A 127 9.82 -2.99 -11.84
N VAL A 128 10.65 -2.35 -11.03
CA VAL A 128 11.10 -2.91 -9.76
C VAL A 128 11.11 -1.83 -8.68
N VAL A 129 10.55 -2.17 -7.52
CA VAL A 129 10.67 -1.38 -6.29
C VAL A 129 11.64 -2.07 -5.35
N ARG A 130 12.74 -1.38 -5.01
CA ARG A 130 13.74 -1.86 -4.08
C ARG A 130 13.45 -1.35 -2.67
N PHE A 131 13.40 -2.26 -1.71
CA PHE A 131 13.23 -1.98 -0.29
C PHE A 131 14.56 -2.24 0.44
N ALA A 132 15.29 -1.18 0.79
CA ALA A 132 16.64 -1.30 1.32
C ALA A 132 16.74 -0.87 2.81
N PRO A 133 17.30 -1.70 3.71
CA PRO A 133 17.50 -1.36 5.11
C PRO A 133 18.43 -0.15 5.29
N ARG A 134 18.14 0.72 6.25
CA ARG A 134 18.96 1.89 6.58
C ARG A 134 19.06 2.11 8.11
N PRO A 135 20.24 2.50 8.62
CA PRO A 135 21.56 2.45 7.98
C PRO A 135 21.88 1.04 7.45
N SER A 136 22.67 0.95 6.38
CA SER A 136 23.10 -0.35 5.85
C SER A 136 24.22 -0.93 6.70
N SER A 137 24.24 -2.25 6.85
CA SER A 137 25.38 -3.03 7.36
C SER A 137 25.86 -4.02 6.30
N SER A 138 27.03 -4.61 6.49
CA SER A 138 27.54 -5.69 5.61
C SER A 138 26.62 -6.92 5.58
N THR A 139 25.85 -7.12 6.64
CA THR A 139 24.85 -8.19 6.78
C THR A 139 23.47 -7.82 6.22
N SER A 140 23.21 -6.53 5.94
CA SER A 140 21.89 -6.10 5.47
C SER A 140 21.66 -6.47 4.01
N THR A 141 20.48 -7.01 3.70
CA THR A 141 20.10 -7.41 2.34
C THR A 141 18.79 -6.72 1.94
N PRO A 142 18.72 -6.06 0.77
CA PRO A 142 17.48 -5.48 0.28
C PRO A 142 16.49 -6.55 -0.18
N ASP A 143 15.22 -6.19 -0.17
CA ASP A 143 14.15 -6.92 -0.84
C ASP A 143 13.77 -6.20 -2.16
N PHE A 144 13.32 -6.96 -3.16
CA PHE A 144 12.94 -6.43 -4.47
C PHE A 144 11.55 -6.92 -4.86
N VAL A 145 10.65 -5.96 -5.12
CA VAL A 145 9.29 -6.23 -5.57
C VAL A 145 9.21 -5.93 -7.06
N ALA A 146 8.97 -6.97 -7.87
CA ALA A 146 8.62 -6.78 -9.27
C ALA A 146 7.21 -6.20 -9.37
N VAL A 147 7.05 -5.17 -10.21
CA VAL A 147 5.75 -4.52 -10.43
C VAL A 147 5.36 -4.54 -11.90
N THR A 148 4.06 -4.53 -12.15
CA THR A 148 3.48 -4.27 -13.48
C THR A 148 2.88 -2.88 -13.50
N TYR A 149 3.27 -2.06 -14.48
CA TYR A 149 2.63 -0.78 -14.74
C TYR A 149 1.37 -1.01 -15.57
N VAL A 150 0.21 -0.70 -14.99
CA VAL A 150 -1.10 -0.90 -15.61
C VAL A 150 -1.65 0.46 -16.03
N ASN A 151 -1.77 0.66 -17.35
CA ASN A 151 -2.32 1.89 -17.92
C ASN A 151 -3.84 1.90 -17.83
N LEU A 152 -4.41 2.85 -17.10
CA LEU A 152 -5.86 3.06 -17.01
C LEU A 152 -6.38 4.13 -17.99
N GLY A 153 -5.49 4.77 -18.76
CA GLY A 153 -5.82 5.80 -19.74
C GLY A 153 -5.85 5.32 -21.19
N ALA A 154 -5.82 4.00 -21.41
CA ALA A 154 -5.93 3.37 -22.72
C ALA A 154 -7.36 3.44 -23.28
#